data_AF-A0A2G5B5X9-F1
#
_entry.id   AF-A0A2G5B5X9-F1
#
_cell.length_a   1.000
_cell.length_b   1.000
_cell.length_c   1.000
_cell.angle_alpha   90.00
_cell.angle_beta   90.00
_cell.angle_gamma   90.00
#
_symmetry.space_group_name_H-M   'P 1'
#
loop_
_entity.id
_entity.type
_entity.pdbx_description
1 polymer ?
#
loop_
_entity_poly.entity_id
_entity_poly.type
_entity_poly.pdbx_seq_one_letter_code
_entity_poly.pdbx_strand_id
1 'polypeptide(L)'
;MQPISITVTTEVPPAHNFTPWQLIYLEQSPTAPADAFEVDFIYDHKLHHGAPSFKVHWRDYPNTEDSWVTLTDFSDPSLPTAYAHTVKNDANRKRLLKAIKQVSDSP
;
A
#
# COMPACT_ATOMS: atom_id res chain seq x y z
N MET A 1 49.60 16.93 19.25
CA MET A 1 48.24 16.57 18.79
C MET A 1 47.82 17.58 17.74
N GLN A 2 47.44 17.13 16.55
CA GLN A 2 46.93 17.99 15.46
C GLN A 2 45.54 17.46 15.04
N PRO A 3 44.59 18.33 14.65
CA PRO A 3 43.23 17.91 14.31
C PRO A 3 43.19 17.29 12.92
N ILE A 4 42.52 16.13 12.82
CA ILE A 4 42.34 15.40 11.57
C ILE A 4 41.16 16.06 10.82
N SER A 5 41.43 16.61 9.64
CA SER A 5 40.38 17.10 8.75
C SER A 5 39.81 15.93 7.96
N ILE A 6 38.51 15.67 8.10
CA ILE A 6 37.79 14.65 7.34
C ILE A 6 37.22 15.31 6.07
N THR A 7 37.90 15.09 4.95
CA THR A 7 37.36 15.39 3.63
C THR A 7 36.38 14.28 3.27
N VAL A 8 35.11 14.63 3.00
CA VAL A 8 34.10 13.69 2.51
C VAL A 8 34.40 13.40 1.04
N THR A 9 35.11 12.31 0.77
CA THR A 9 35.33 11.83 -0.60
C THR A 9 34.06 11.14 -1.08
N THR A 10 33.34 11.78 -2.01
CA THR A 10 32.31 11.14 -2.82
C THR A 10 33.00 10.21 -3.83
N GLU A 11 33.36 8.99 -3.41
CA GLU A 11 33.71 7.93 -4.34
C GLU A 11 32.43 7.27 -4.87
N VAL A 12 32.23 7.38 -6.19
CA VAL A 12 31.29 6.53 -6.94
C VAL A 12 31.80 5.09 -6.82
N PRO A 13 31.02 4.14 -6.25
CA PRO A 13 31.51 2.78 -6.08
C PRO A 13 31.71 2.10 -7.45
N PRO A 14 32.78 1.30 -7.64
CA PRO A 14 33.05 0.60 -8.88
C PRO A 14 32.00 -0.50 -9.11
N ALA A 15 31.61 -0.61 -10.37
CA ALA A 15 30.73 -1.62 -10.91
C ALA A 15 31.03 -3.05 -10.40
N HIS A 16 30.03 -3.65 -9.77
CA HIS A 16 29.69 -5.07 -9.80
C HIS A 16 30.76 -6.09 -9.36
N ASN A 17 30.93 -6.24 -8.04
CA ASN A 17 31.36 -7.51 -7.42
C ASN A 17 30.24 -8.09 -6.53
N PHE A 18 29.00 -8.07 -7.02
CA PHE A 18 27.95 -8.87 -6.39
C PHE A 18 28.22 -10.33 -6.75
N THR A 19 28.45 -11.19 -5.76
CA THR A 19 28.56 -12.64 -6.00
C THR A 19 27.30 -13.13 -6.70
N PRO A 20 27.35 -14.22 -7.51
CA PRO A 20 26.18 -14.71 -8.23
C PRO A 20 24.96 -14.92 -7.33
N TRP A 21 25.18 -15.36 -6.09
CA TRP A 21 24.12 -15.53 -5.09
C TRP A 21 23.49 -14.22 -4.61
N GLN A 22 24.25 -13.12 -4.55
CA GLN A 22 23.71 -11.80 -4.20
C GLN A 22 22.81 -11.22 -5.30
N LEU A 23 23.16 -11.46 -6.58
CA LEU A 23 22.31 -11.07 -7.71
C LEU A 23 21.01 -11.89 -7.74
N ILE A 24 21.12 -13.19 -7.47
CA ILE A 24 19.97 -14.10 -7.35
C ILE A 24 19.00 -13.63 -6.24
N TYR A 25 19.51 -13.14 -5.11
CA TYR A 25 18.67 -12.67 -4.00
C TYR A 25 17.94 -11.35 -4.30
N LEU A 26 18.56 -10.41 -5.03
CA LEU A 26 17.90 -9.17 -5.45
C LEU A 26 16.82 -9.42 -6.51
N GLU A 27 17.11 -10.28 -7.49
CA GLU A 27 16.19 -10.61 -8.58
C GLU A 27 14.98 -11.44 -8.09
N GLN A 28 15.15 -12.18 -6.99
CA GLN A 28 14.07 -12.91 -6.31
C GLN A 28 13.34 -12.09 -5.24
N SER A 29 13.80 -10.87 -4.92
CA SER A 29 13.01 -10.00 -4.06
C SER A 29 11.70 -9.68 -4.78
N PRO A 30 10.53 -9.78 -4.11
CA PRO A 30 9.29 -9.36 -4.71
C PRO A 30 9.42 -7.87 -5.03
N THR A 31 9.74 -7.57 -6.28
CA THR A 31 9.63 -6.20 -6.78
C THR A 31 8.14 -5.96 -6.81
N ALA A 32 7.61 -5.25 -5.80
CA ALA A 32 6.23 -4.80 -5.83
C ALA A 32 6.01 -4.15 -7.21
N PRO A 33 4.87 -4.41 -7.87
CA PRO A 33 4.62 -3.82 -9.17
C PRO A 33 4.80 -2.30 -9.05
N ALA A 34 5.31 -1.64 -10.10
CA ALA A 34 5.70 -0.23 -10.04
C ALA A 34 4.59 0.71 -9.55
N ASP A 35 3.33 0.26 -9.58
CA ASP A 35 2.12 0.98 -9.16
C ASP A 35 1.55 0.50 -7.80
N ALA A 36 2.29 -0.30 -7.02
CA ALA A 36 1.89 -0.69 -5.67
C ALA A 36 2.25 0.39 -4.66
N PHE A 37 1.24 0.96 -4.02
CA PHE A 37 1.39 1.93 -2.94
C PHE A 37 0.88 1.35 -1.62
N GLU A 38 1.58 1.65 -0.53
CA GLU A 38 1.13 1.23 0.80
C GLU A 38 0.00 2.13 1.31
N VAL A 39 -1.09 1.50 1.72
CA VAL A 39 -2.20 2.18 2.39
C VAL A 39 -1.85 2.41 3.85
N ASP A 40 -2.00 3.64 4.34
CA ASP A 40 -1.87 3.95 5.77
C ASP A 40 -3.19 3.68 6.50
N PHE A 41 -4.29 4.31 6.06
CA PHE A 41 -5.63 4.05 6.58
C PHE A 41 -6.76 4.42 5.60
N ILE A 42 -7.96 3.89 5.86
CA ILE A 42 -9.19 4.28 5.17
C ILE A 42 -9.88 5.41 5.93
N TYR A 43 -10.05 6.56 5.28
CA TYR A 43 -10.71 7.73 5.86
C TYR A 43 -12.23 7.64 5.78
N ASP A 44 -12.76 7.19 4.64
CA ASP A 44 -14.19 7.18 4.36
C ASP A 44 -14.59 6.08 3.36
N HIS A 45 -15.90 5.82 3.24
CA HIS A 45 -16.46 4.90 2.27
C HIS A 45 -17.75 5.44 1.66
N LYS A 46 -18.04 4.99 0.44
CA LYS A 46 -19.33 5.20 -0.21
C LYS A 46 -19.74 3.94 -0.95
N LEU A 47 -21.06 3.74 -1.08
CA LEU A 47 -21.63 2.64 -1.84
C LEU A 47 -22.31 3.21 -3.10
N HIS A 48 -21.76 2.92 -4.27
CA HIS A 48 -22.30 3.39 -5.55
C HIS A 48 -22.82 2.20 -6.35
N HIS A 49 -24.13 2.14 -6.59
CA HIS A 49 -24.81 1.01 -7.26
C HIS A 49 -24.46 -0.39 -6.69
N GLY A 50 -24.19 -0.48 -5.38
CA GLY A 50 -23.81 -1.74 -4.73
C GLY A 50 -22.32 -2.07 -4.79
N ALA A 51 -21.51 -1.29 -5.52
CA ALA A 51 -20.06 -1.37 -5.49
C ALA A 51 -19.49 -0.44 -4.40
N PRO A 52 -18.65 -0.93 -3.47
CA PRO A 52 -18.03 -0.11 -2.46
C PRO A 52 -16.80 0.61 -3.03
N SER A 53 -16.65 1.90 -2.70
CA SER A 53 -15.42 2.66 -2.90
C SER A 53 -14.95 3.22 -1.56
N PHE A 54 -13.64 3.26 -1.37
CA PHE A 54 -12.97 3.65 -0.14
C PHE A 54 -12.06 4.84 -0.42
N LYS A 55 -12.09 5.84 0.45
CA LYS A 55 -11.13 6.94 0.41
C LYS A 55 -9.91 6.54 1.23
N VAL A 56 -8.78 6.37 0.55
CA VAL A 56 -7.52 5.88 1.11
C VAL A 56 -6.55 7.03 1.32
N HIS A 57 -5.88 7.02 2.48
CA HIS A 57 -4.67 7.79 2.71
C HIS A 57 -3.45 6.92 2.43
N TRP A 58 -2.53 7.42 1.62
CA TRP A 58 -1.32 6.70 1.22
C TRP A 58 -0.18 6.99 2.17
N ARG A 59 0.58 5.96 2.53
CA ARG A 59 1.74 6.10 3.41
C ARG A 59 2.79 7.00 2.78
N ASP A 60 3.31 7.96 3.55
CA ASP A 60 4.32 8.93 3.14
C ASP A 60 3.86 9.96 2.08
N TYR A 61 2.55 10.03 1.80
CA TYR A 61 1.97 11.07 0.94
C TYR A 61 1.09 12.05 1.74
N PRO A 62 0.98 13.32 1.31
CA PRO A 62 0.08 14.27 1.95
C PRO A 62 -1.39 13.92 1.69
N ASN A 63 -2.29 14.40 2.56
CA ASN A 63 -3.74 14.19 2.44
C ASN A 63 -4.37 14.72 1.13
N THR A 64 -3.64 15.54 0.38
CA THR A 64 -4.06 16.00 -0.95
C THR A 64 -4.06 14.87 -1.98
N GLU A 65 -3.27 13.83 -1.76
CA GLU A 65 -3.18 12.64 -2.63
C GLU A 65 -4.22 11.57 -2.26
N ASP A 66 -5.02 11.79 -1.21
CA ASP A 66 -6.05 10.85 -0.80
C ASP A 66 -7.01 10.57 -1.95
N SER A 67 -7.09 9.31 -2.33
CA SER A 67 -7.78 8.89 -3.54
C SER A 67 -8.91 7.91 -3.23
N TRP A 68 -9.93 7.92 -4.10
CA TRP A 68 -11.02 6.95 -4.04
C TRP A 68 -10.64 5.71 -4.84
N VAL A 69 -10.53 4.58 -4.15
CA VAL A 69 -10.23 3.27 -4.74
C VAL A 69 -11.41 2.33 -4.55
N THR A 70 -11.51 1.33 -5.42
CA THR A 70 -12.51 0.27 -5.37
C THR A 70 -11.97 -0.96 -4.66
N LEU A 71 -12.84 -1.91 -4.32
CA LEU A 71 -12.37 -3.15 -3.66
C LEU A 71 -11.36 -3.93 -4.52
N THR A 72 -11.50 -3.90 -5.85
CA THR A 72 -10.61 -4.60 -6.78
C THR A 72 -9.21 -4.01 -6.85
N ASP A 73 -9.03 -2.78 -6.38
CA ASP A 73 -7.71 -2.13 -6.32
C ASP A 73 -6.91 -2.59 -5.09
N PHE A 74 -7.55 -3.20 -4.10
CA PHE A 74 -6.87 -3.78 -2.95
C PHE A 74 -6.38 -5.19 -3.28
N SER A 75 -5.08 -5.43 -3.11
CA SER A 75 -4.51 -6.78 -3.21
C SER A 75 -4.99 -7.70 -2.07
N ASP A 76 -5.37 -7.12 -0.93
CA ASP A 76 -5.90 -7.85 0.22
C ASP A 76 -7.24 -7.26 0.70
N PRO A 77 -8.36 -8.02 0.64
CA PRO A 77 -9.65 -7.56 1.14
C PRO A 77 -9.74 -7.45 2.67
N SER A 78 -8.72 -7.89 3.42
CA SER A 78 -8.72 -7.82 4.89
C SER A 78 -8.80 -6.38 5.40
N LEU A 79 -8.14 -5.44 4.72
CA LEU A 79 -8.07 -4.02 5.09
C LEU A 79 -9.45 -3.33 5.01
N PRO A 80 -10.16 -3.36 3.85
CA PRO A 80 -11.52 -2.81 3.78
C PRO A 80 -12.52 -3.57 4.67
N THR A 81 -12.31 -4.87 4.91
CA THR A 81 -13.14 -5.64 5.85
C THR A 81 -12.95 -5.15 7.29
N ALA A 82 -11.70 -4.98 7.74
CA ALA A 82 -11.36 -4.46 9.06
C ALA A 82 -11.95 -3.06 9.26
N TYR A 83 -11.82 -2.18 8.26
CA TYR A 83 -12.48 -0.88 8.27
C TYR A 83 -13.99 -0.99 8.43
N ALA A 84 -14.66 -1.88 7.66
CA ALA A 84 -16.11 -2.06 7.75
C ALA A 84 -16.57 -2.45 9.17
N HIS A 85 -15.77 -3.18 9.95
CA HIS A 85 -16.09 -3.49 11.35
C HIS A 85 -16.06 -2.27 12.28
N THR A 86 -15.31 -1.22 11.93
CA THR A 86 -15.25 0.05 12.69
C THR A 86 -16.44 0.97 12.43
N VAL A 87 -17.22 0.71 11.37
CA VAL A 87 -18.40 1.53 11.01
C VAL A 87 -19.47 1.41 12.10
N LYS A 88 -19.76 2.54 12.76
CA LYS A 88 -20.69 2.60 13.90
C LYS A 88 -22.15 2.31 13.54
N ASN A 89 -22.57 2.65 12.32
CA ASN A 89 -23.94 2.41 11.86
C ASN A 89 -24.09 0.94 11.44
N ASP A 90 -24.85 0.17 12.21
CA ASP A 90 -25.06 -1.26 12.00
C ASP A 90 -25.63 -1.63 10.64
N ALA A 91 -26.63 -0.88 10.17
CA ALA A 91 -27.24 -1.12 8.86
C ALA A 91 -26.25 -0.81 7.73
N ASN A 92 -25.49 0.27 7.86
CA ASN A 92 -24.45 0.63 6.90
C ASN A 92 -23.32 -0.42 6.88
N ARG A 93 -22.81 -0.81 8.06
CA ARG A 93 -21.81 -1.87 8.24
C ARG A 93 -22.25 -3.17 7.55
N LYS A 94 -23.48 -3.63 7.79
CA LYS A 94 -24.00 -4.86 7.18
C LYS A 94 -24.08 -4.74 5.65
N ARG A 95 -24.50 -3.59 5.12
CA ARG A 95 -24.54 -3.35 3.66
C ARG A 95 -23.15 -3.32 3.05
N LEU A 96 -22.19 -2.68 3.72
CA LEU A 96 -20.80 -2.62 3.29
C LEU A 96 -20.13 -4.00 3.29
N LEU A 97 -20.24 -4.76 4.39
CA LEU A 97 -19.71 -6.13 4.48
C LEU A 97 -20.31 -7.04 3.42
N LYS A 98 -21.62 -6.92 3.17
CA LYS A 98 -22.28 -7.65 2.08
C LYS A 98 -21.70 -7.27 0.72
N ALA A 99 -21.48 -5.98 0.45
CA ALA A 99 -20.92 -5.51 -0.81
C ALA A 99 -19.46 -5.98 -1.01
N ILE A 100 -18.64 -5.91 0.04
CA ILE A 100 -17.25 -6.42 0.02
C ILE A 100 -17.25 -7.91 -0.33
N LYS A 101 -18.06 -8.71 0.38
CA LYS A 101 -18.17 -10.15 0.13
C LYS A 101 -18.63 -10.46 -1.31
N GLN A 102 -19.60 -9.70 -1.83
CA GLN A 102 -20.12 -9.92 -3.18
C GLN A 102 -19.06 -9.65 -4.27
N VAL A 103 -18.25 -8.59 -4.09
CA VAL A 103 -17.19 -8.28 -5.06
C VAL A 103 -16.01 -9.25 -4.92
N SER A 104 -15.67 -9.69 -3.70
CA SER A 104 -14.60 -10.69 -3.50
C SER A 104 -14.96 -12.09 -3.99
N ASP A 105 -16.24 -12.48 -3.94
CA ASP A 105 -16.72 -13.77 -4.42
C ASP A 105 -16.97 -13.81 -5.94
N SER A 106 -16.88 -12.66 -6.63
CA SER A 106 -17.10 -12.58 -8.08
C SER A 106 -15.86 -13.11 -8.82
N PRO A 107 -16.01 -14.06 -9.75
CA PRO A 107 -14.91 -14.67 -10.50
C PRO A 107 -14.27 -13.72 -11.53
#